data_AF-A0A9D8XV66-F1
#
_entry.id   AF-A0A9D8XV66-F1
#
_cell.length_a   1.000
_cell.length_b   1.000
_cell.length_c   1.000
_cell.angle_alpha   90.00
_cell.angle_beta   90.00
_cell.angle_gamma   90.00
#
_symmetry.space_group_name_H-M   'P 1'
#
loop_
_entity.id
_entity.type
_entity.pdbx_description
1 polymer ?
#
loop_
_entity_poly.entity_id
_entity_poly.type
_entity_poly.pdbx_seq_one_letter_code
_entity_poly.pdbx_strand_id
1 'polypeptide(L)'
;MICPFCKAEIPDNAKFCTSCGRIVPHTDRMQNTEPNFSADGNFANQEYKSSQNNGSDPDLAEVIKRLDRMNVLQIICLVFLFIPFLNIIGGVIFLVILIMSLGLTNRVSAIFSKYGYPMYAKITDGVRSKCIFMLACMLITTIMSFMVSVIDFSKGQDFAVYVLIGFFLILFGMAILFTIYEVYCFCRLYTVKNALEMISIGNRLPEKPGSGAAIIAIVLVLFFFAITILGIIAAIALPAYAGYMERARFVEVAVAAKGVMRQAELCVAEFGENDIAGRCDNTQSVQGSGWALLAPKDYRTKYVDSISVSAVNADSSRSGHAEITVTSHGVPLHFKGRNADITIIGTVVNDRVTWNVSPDSSCKHLNLCPYFEQISVTMD
;
A
#
# COMPACT_ATOMS: atom_id res chain seq x y z
N MET A 1 40.21 -44.74 -5.28
CA MET A 1 40.02 -45.60 -4.07
C MET A 1 38.67 -46.30 -4.09
N ILE A 2 38.50 -47.48 -3.44
CA ILE A 2 37.21 -48.22 -3.43
C ILE A 2 36.48 -47.99 -2.10
N CYS A 3 35.16 -47.71 -2.15
CA CYS A 3 34.34 -47.57 -0.95
C CYS A 3 34.32 -48.87 -0.12
N PRO A 4 34.67 -48.85 1.18
CA PRO A 4 34.63 -50.06 2.01
C PRO A 4 33.20 -50.57 2.25
N PHE A 5 32.19 -49.72 2.05
CA PHE A 5 30.79 -50.07 2.31
C PHE A 5 30.07 -50.63 1.09
N CYS A 6 30.21 -49.99 -0.08
CA CYS A 6 29.45 -50.36 -1.29
C CYS A 6 30.33 -50.83 -2.46
N LYS A 7 31.66 -50.87 -2.29
CA LYS A 7 32.64 -51.27 -3.31
C LYS A 7 32.65 -50.47 -4.62
N ALA A 8 31.99 -49.31 -4.67
CA ALA A 8 32.09 -48.41 -5.82
C ALA A 8 33.46 -47.71 -5.86
N GLU A 9 33.96 -47.42 -7.07
CA GLU A 9 35.14 -46.57 -7.27
C GLU A 9 34.83 -45.12 -6.93
N ILE A 10 35.76 -44.48 -6.21
CA ILE A 10 35.65 -43.10 -5.75
C ILE A 10 36.93 -42.35 -6.15
N PRO A 11 36.83 -41.10 -6.65
CA PRO A 11 37.99 -40.24 -6.85
C PRO A 11 38.74 -39.99 -5.54
N ASP A 12 40.07 -39.93 -5.61
CA ASP A 12 40.99 -40.06 -4.47
C ASP A 12 40.91 -38.90 -3.44
N ASN A 13 40.14 -37.86 -3.70
CA ASN A 13 39.94 -36.70 -2.82
C ASN A 13 38.49 -36.51 -2.35
N ALA A 14 37.58 -37.45 -2.65
CA ALA A 14 36.18 -37.31 -2.25
C ALA A 14 36.00 -37.58 -0.75
N LYS A 15 35.32 -36.67 -0.04
CA LYS A 15 34.98 -36.83 1.39
C LYS A 15 33.84 -37.82 1.65
N PHE A 16 33.02 -38.10 0.63
CA PHE A 16 31.88 -39.00 0.69
C PHE A 16 31.74 -39.79 -0.61
N CYS A 17 31.21 -41.01 -0.52
CA CYS A 17 30.97 -41.85 -1.67
C CYS A 17 29.73 -41.35 -2.45
N THR A 18 29.89 -41.05 -3.73
CA THR A 18 28.79 -40.57 -4.59
C THR A 18 27.71 -41.62 -4.84
N SER A 19 28.04 -42.92 -4.73
CA SER A 19 27.06 -44.00 -4.94
C SER A 19 26.22 -44.33 -3.71
N CYS A 20 26.75 -44.19 -2.48
CA CYS A 20 26.04 -44.60 -1.26
C CYS A 20 25.86 -43.49 -0.22
N GLY A 21 26.44 -42.30 -0.45
CA GLY A 21 26.31 -41.13 0.42
C GLY A 21 27.09 -41.19 1.74
N ARG A 22 27.80 -42.30 2.05
CA ARG A 22 28.55 -42.43 3.30
C ARG A 22 29.91 -41.73 3.22
N ILE A 23 30.31 -41.13 4.35
CA ILE A 23 31.63 -40.54 4.54
C ILE A 23 32.69 -41.64 4.46
N VAL A 24 33.76 -41.38 3.71
CA VAL A 24 34.84 -42.35 3.54
C VAL A 24 35.99 -41.95 4.48
N PRO A 25 36.46 -42.85 5.36
CA PRO A 25 37.56 -42.54 6.26
C PRO A 25 38.84 -42.37 5.44
N HIS A 26 39.35 -41.13 5.33
CA HIS A 26 40.66 -40.86 4.78
C HIS A 26 41.71 -41.21 5.85
N THR A 27 42.40 -42.32 5.64
CA THR A 27 43.65 -42.59 6.37
C THR A 27 44.72 -41.65 5.82
N ASP A 28 44.82 -40.46 6.40
CA ASP A 28 45.89 -39.51 6.12
C ASP A 28 47.23 -40.17 6.47
N ARG A 29 47.93 -40.66 5.44
CA ARG A 29 49.29 -41.17 5.54
C ARG A 29 50.24 -39.97 5.52
N MET A 30 50.27 -39.20 6.62
CA MET A 30 51.29 -38.16 6.80
C MET A 30 52.58 -38.79 7.31
N GLN A 31 53.64 -38.71 6.50
CA GLN A 31 55.01 -38.96 6.92
C GLN A 31 55.50 -37.79 7.79
N ASN A 32 55.87 -38.13 9.04
CA ASN A 32 56.94 -37.61 9.90
C ASN A 32 57.50 -36.22 9.59
N THR A 33 57.32 -35.27 10.52
CA THR A 33 58.45 -34.67 11.27
C THR A 33 57.91 -34.11 12.59
N GLU A 34 58.38 -34.68 13.71
CA GLU A 34 58.13 -34.21 15.09
C GLU A 34 58.80 -32.84 15.34
N PRO A 35 58.32 -32.08 16.33
CA PRO A 35 59.04 -32.15 17.59
C PRO A 35 58.11 -32.42 18.78
N ASN A 36 58.52 -33.42 19.55
CA ASN A 36 58.27 -33.66 20.98
C ASN A 36 57.35 -32.65 21.68
N PHE A 37 56.06 -32.97 21.71
CA PHE A 37 55.23 -32.65 22.86
C PHE A 37 54.55 -33.95 23.28
N SER A 38 55.01 -34.52 24.40
CA SER A 38 54.36 -35.65 25.05
C SER A 38 52.97 -35.22 25.49
N ALA A 39 51.99 -35.41 24.62
CA ALA A 39 50.59 -35.39 24.95
C ALA A 39 50.15 -36.85 25.09
N ASP A 40 50.22 -37.34 26.33
CA ASP A 40 49.63 -38.61 26.72
C ASP A 40 48.20 -38.71 26.18
N GLY A 41 47.96 -39.78 25.43
CA GLY A 41 46.66 -40.15 24.92
C GLY A 41 45.69 -40.43 26.07
N ASN A 42 44.84 -39.45 26.36
CA ASN A 42 43.62 -39.61 27.13
C ASN A 42 42.53 -38.64 26.65
N PHE A 43 42.23 -38.65 25.34
CA PHE A 43 41.06 -37.94 24.80
C PHE A 43 39.72 -38.67 25.04
N ALA A 44 39.74 -39.84 25.69
CA ALA A 44 38.53 -40.51 26.18
C ALA A 44 38.13 -40.07 27.60
N ASN A 45 38.93 -39.22 28.26
CA ASN A 45 38.69 -38.68 29.59
C ASN A 45 39.10 -37.20 29.70
N GLN A 46 38.90 -36.41 28.64
CA GLN A 46 38.42 -35.06 28.91
C GLN A 46 36.99 -35.23 29.38
N GLU A 47 36.84 -35.57 30.67
CA GLU A 47 35.78 -35.00 31.47
C GLU A 47 35.62 -33.58 30.93
N TYR A 48 34.51 -33.38 30.22
CA TYR A 48 33.66 -32.25 30.55
C TYR A 48 33.76 -32.14 32.08
N LYS A 49 34.71 -31.33 32.57
CA LYS A 49 34.45 -30.44 33.68
C LYS A 49 33.31 -29.55 33.19
N SER A 50 32.15 -30.17 33.02
CA SER A 50 30.89 -29.55 33.27
C SER A 50 31.14 -28.84 34.58
N SER A 51 31.00 -27.53 34.55
CA SER A 51 30.57 -26.83 35.74
C SER A 51 29.20 -27.39 36.11
N GLN A 52 29.14 -28.66 36.53
CA GLN A 52 28.00 -29.30 37.19
C GLN A 52 27.80 -28.69 38.59
N ASN A 53 28.70 -27.80 39.03
CA ASN A 53 28.51 -26.94 40.19
C ASN A 53 27.94 -25.55 39.88
N ASN A 54 27.68 -25.20 38.61
CA ASN A 54 26.82 -24.05 38.32
C ASN A 54 25.36 -24.49 38.44
N GLY A 55 24.99 -24.95 39.63
CA GLY A 55 23.60 -25.06 40.04
C GLY A 55 22.94 -23.73 39.78
N SER A 56 22.02 -23.72 38.81
CA SER A 56 20.97 -22.72 38.59
C SER A 56 21.26 -21.38 39.27
N ASP A 57 22.13 -20.55 38.69
CA ASP A 57 22.30 -19.17 39.16
C ASP A 57 20.89 -18.53 39.15
N PRO A 58 20.27 -18.30 40.33
CA PRO A 58 18.86 -17.93 40.41
C PRO A 58 18.62 -16.60 39.70
N ASP A 59 19.65 -15.75 39.64
CA ASP A 59 19.65 -14.49 38.91
C ASP A 59 19.53 -14.69 37.41
N LEU A 60 20.18 -15.72 36.84
CA LEU A 60 20.10 -16.02 35.40
C LEU A 60 18.69 -16.49 35.00
N ALA A 61 18.12 -17.41 35.78
CA ALA A 61 16.76 -17.91 35.54
C ALA A 61 15.71 -16.79 35.67
N GLU A 62 15.87 -15.90 36.65
CA GLU A 62 15.00 -14.73 36.79
C GLU A 62 15.12 -13.78 35.59
N VAL A 63 16.34 -13.51 35.13
CA VAL A 63 16.58 -12.62 33.98
C VAL A 63 15.98 -13.19 32.70
N ILE A 64 16.15 -14.49 32.41
CA ILE A 64 15.54 -15.14 31.24
C ILE A 64 14.01 -15.01 31.28
N LYS A 65 13.39 -15.29 32.44
CA LYS A 65 11.93 -15.17 32.62
C LYS A 65 11.42 -13.74 32.40
N ARG A 66 12.17 -12.72 32.85
CA ARG A 66 11.84 -11.31 32.60
C ARG A 66 11.98 -10.95 31.12
N LEU A 67 13.00 -11.50 30.45
CA LEU A 67 13.26 -11.29 29.03
C LEU A 67 12.13 -11.87 28.16
N ASP A 68 11.61 -13.05 28.51
CA ASP A 68 10.46 -13.65 27.84
C ASP A 68 9.19 -12.80 27.94
N ARG A 69 8.89 -12.32 29.15
CA ARG A 69 7.74 -11.43 29.36
C ARG A 69 7.86 -10.16 28.51
N MET A 70 9.08 -9.62 28.39
CA MET A 70 9.34 -8.42 27.58
C MET A 70 9.20 -8.69 26.08
N ASN A 71 9.67 -9.84 25.58
CA ASN A 71 9.50 -10.22 24.17
C ASN A 71 8.02 -10.39 23.80
N VAL A 72 7.21 -11.00 24.68
CA VAL A 72 5.76 -11.12 24.48
C VAL A 72 5.10 -9.75 24.45
N LEU A 73 5.47 -8.85 25.37
CA LEU A 73 4.93 -7.48 25.40
C LEU A 73 5.31 -6.70 24.14
N GLN A 74 6.53 -6.90 23.59
CA GLN A 74 6.96 -6.32 22.32
C GLN A 74 6.16 -6.83 21.13
N ILE A 75 5.88 -8.13 21.05
CA ILE A 75 5.02 -8.68 19.99
C ILE A 75 3.62 -8.07 20.06
N ILE A 76 3.05 -7.98 21.26
CA ILE A 76 1.75 -7.35 21.49
C ILE A 76 1.77 -5.88 21.06
N CYS A 77 2.82 -5.14 21.42
CA CYS A 77 3.01 -3.74 21.04
C CYS A 77 3.06 -3.56 19.51
N LEU A 78 3.82 -4.40 18.81
CA LEU A 78 3.90 -4.39 17.35
C LEU A 78 2.51 -4.59 16.72
N VAL A 79 1.73 -5.55 17.20
CA VAL A 79 0.36 -5.78 16.69
C VAL A 79 -0.54 -4.57 16.90
N PHE A 80 -0.49 -3.94 18.09
CA PHE A 80 -1.31 -2.76 18.37
C PHE A 80 -0.91 -1.53 17.54
N LEU A 81 0.37 -1.38 17.20
CA LEU A 81 0.87 -0.30 16.33
C LEU A 81 0.34 -0.39 14.90
N PHE A 82 0.08 -1.60 14.39
CA PHE A 82 -0.51 -1.79 13.06
C PHE A 82 -2.00 -1.43 12.99
N ILE A 83 -2.67 -1.29 14.13
CA ILE A 83 -4.09 -0.94 14.18
C ILE A 83 -4.21 0.58 14.39
N PRO A 84 -4.67 1.36 13.39
CA PRO A 84 -4.60 2.83 13.44
C PRO A 84 -5.31 3.46 14.64
N PHE A 85 -6.38 2.83 15.13
CA PHE A 85 -7.14 3.31 16.30
C PHE A 85 -6.54 2.92 17.66
N LEU A 86 -5.58 2.00 17.69
CA LEU A 86 -4.93 1.52 18.92
C LEU A 86 -3.51 2.05 19.09
N ASN A 87 -3.09 2.95 18.21
CA ASN A 87 -1.74 3.53 18.21
C ASN A 87 -1.42 4.26 19.54
N ILE A 88 -2.41 4.93 20.16
CA ILE A 88 -2.22 5.57 21.48
C ILE A 88 -1.91 4.54 22.57
N ILE A 89 -2.68 3.44 22.60
CA ILE A 89 -2.46 2.35 23.56
C ILE A 89 -1.11 1.67 23.30
N GLY A 90 -0.77 1.46 22.02
CA GLY A 90 0.53 0.96 21.58
C GLY A 90 1.68 1.83 22.09
N GLY A 91 1.59 3.16 21.96
CA GLY A 91 2.59 4.10 22.46
C GLY A 91 2.79 4.04 23.97
N VAL A 92 1.72 3.89 24.75
CA VAL A 92 1.82 3.75 26.22
C VAL A 92 2.49 2.43 26.60
N ILE A 93 2.08 1.31 25.98
CA ILE A 93 2.71 0.00 26.22
C ILE A 93 4.19 0.04 25.84
N PHE A 94 4.52 0.70 24.73
CA PHE A 94 5.89 0.88 24.30
C PHE A 94 6.74 1.65 25.32
N LEU A 95 6.21 2.73 25.87
CA LEU A 95 6.89 3.51 26.91
C LEU A 95 7.21 2.64 28.13
N VAL A 96 6.28 1.77 28.53
CA VAL A 96 6.51 0.78 29.61
C VAL A 96 7.63 -0.20 29.22
N ILE A 97 7.62 -0.72 27.99
CA ILE A 97 8.68 -1.61 27.49
C ILE A 97 10.05 -0.93 27.55
N LEU A 98 10.16 0.33 27.11
CA LEU A 98 11.42 1.06 27.14
C LEU A 98 11.96 1.20 28.57
N ILE A 99 11.12 1.58 29.53
CA ILE A 99 11.52 1.74 30.92
C ILE A 99 11.99 0.40 31.50
N MET A 100 11.25 -0.68 31.24
CA MET A 100 11.62 -2.03 31.68
C MET A 100 12.93 -2.51 31.04
N SER A 101 13.13 -2.23 29.74
CA SER A 101 14.32 -2.60 28.98
C SER A 101 15.58 -1.95 29.57
N LEU A 102 15.53 -0.67 29.96
CA LEU A 102 16.67 0.02 30.57
C LEU A 102 17.16 -0.67 31.84
N GLY A 103 16.24 -1.10 32.71
CA GLY A 103 16.58 -1.79 33.95
C GLY A 103 17.16 -3.19 33.70
N LEU A 104 16.61 -3.92 32.73
CA LEU A 104 17.05 -5.28 32.41
C LEU A 104 18.43 -5.30 31.74
N THR A 105 18.69 -4.34 30.85
CA THR A 105 19.94 -4.24 30.10
C THR A 105 21.16 -4.12 31.01
N ASN A 106 21.05 -3.35 32.11
CA ASN A 106 22.13 -3.22 33.10
C ASN A 106 22.44 -4.56 33.80
N ARG A 107 21.41 -5.33 34.15
CA ARG A 107 21.59 -6.64 34.81
C ARG A 107 22.20 -7.65 33.85
N VAL A 108 21.73 -7.69 32.61
CA VAL A 108 22.24 -8.60 31.58
C VAL A 108 23.71 -8.30 31.24
N SER A 109 24.09 -7.03 31.13
CA SER A 109 25.48 -6.62 30.89
C SER A 109 26.42 -7.08 32.02
N ALA A 110 25.98 -6.94 33.28
CA ALA A 110 26.73 -7.41 34.45
C ALA A 110 26.92 -8.94 34.44
N ILE A 111 25.88 -9.69 34.07
CA ILE A 111 25.94 -11.16 33.93
C ILE A 111 26.95 -11.54 32.85
N PHE A 112 26.88 -10.97 31.64
CA PHE A 112 27.85 -11.30 30.58
C PHE A 112 29.29 -10.98 30.98
N SER A 113 29.51 -9.89 31.72
CA SER A 113 30.83 -9.56 32.27
C SER A 113 31.32 -10.63 33.26
N LYS A 114 30.45 -11.08 34.18
CA LYS A 114 30.74 -12.15 35.16
C LYS A 114 31.11 -13.48 34.51
N TYR A 115 30.47 -13.83 33.38
CA TYR A 115 30.75 -15.06 32.63
C TYR A 115 31.88 -14.95 31.59
N GLY A 116 32.58 -13.81 31.52
CA GLY A 116 33.75 -13.64 30.64
C GLY A 116 33.42 -13.36 29.17
N TYR A 117 32.23 -12.82 28.87
CA TYR A 117 31.77 -12.50 27.52
C TYR A 117 31.62 -10.97 27.29
N PRO A 118 32.72 -10.19 27.28
CA PRO A 118 32.67 -8.72 27.22
C PRO A 118 32.09 -8.17 25.92
N MET A 119 32.11 -8.94 24.82
CA MET A 119 31.53 -8.51 23.55
C MET A 119 30.00 -8.45 23.60
N TYR A 120 29.36 -9.44 24.25
CA TYR A 120 27.90 -9.46 24.43
C TYR A 120 27.44 -8.39 25.42
N ALA A 121 28.27 -8.05 26.43
CA ALA A 121 28.04 -6.90 27.31
C ALA A 121 28.02 -5.58 26.52
N LYS A 122 29.01 -5.34 25.64
CA LYS A 122 29.03 -4.13 24.78
C LYS A 122 27.83 -4.04 23.84
N ILE A 123 27.37 -5.17 23.29
CA ILE A 123 26.16 -5.22 22.45
C ILE A 123 24.94 -4.80 23.27
N THR A 124 24.84 -5.31 24.50
CA THR A 124 23.77 -5.00 25.45
C THR A 124 23.77 -3.52 25.81
N ASP A 125 24.93 -2.93 26.12
CA ASP A 125 25.06 -1.49 26.40
C ASP A 125 24.68 -0.62 25.19
N GLY A 126 24.97 -1.10 23.98
CA GLY A 126 24.53 -0.45 22.74
C GLY A 126 23.01 -0.38 22.59
N VAL A 127 22.26 -1.37 23.09
CA VAL A 127 20.79 -1.34 23.13
C VAL A 127 20.31 -0.26 24.10
N ARG A 128 20.95 -0.15 25.28
CA ARG A 128 20.61 0.88 26.28
C ARG A 128 20.69 2.29 25.71
N SER A 129 21.81 2.63 25.08
CA SER A 129 22.02 3.98 24.51
C SER A 129 20.93 4.33 23.48
N LYS A 130 20.56 3.35 22.64
CA LYS A 130 19.48 3.52 21.65
C LYS A 130 18.10 3.63 22.28
N CYS A 131 17.80 2.88 23.34
CA CYS A 131 16.55 3.02 24.09
C CYS A 131 16.41 4.40 24.74
N ILE A 132 17.49 4.97 25.28
CA ILE A 132 17.48 6.33 25.84
C ILE A 132 17.21 7.35 24.74
N PHE A 133 17.88 7.23 23.59
CA PHE A 133 17.67 8.12 22.44
C PHE A 133 16.21 8.05 21.93
N MET A 134 15.64 6.85 21.85
CA MET A 134 14.24 6.64 21.46
C MET A 134 13.26 7.30 22.43
N LEU A 135 13.50 7.18 23.75
CA LEU A 135 12.66 7.81 24.77
C LEU A 135 12.71 9.34 24.65
N ALA A 136 13.89 9.91 24.43
CA ALA A 136 14.05 11.34 24.20
C ALA A 136 13.31 11.81 22.92
N CYS A 137 13.45 11.07 21.81
CA CYS A 137 12.72 11.38 20.58
C CYS A 137 11.20 11.34 20.78
N MET A 138 10.68 10.32 21.46
CA MET A 138 9.25 10.24 21.78
C MET A 138 8.76 11.46 22.55
N LEU A 139 9.48 11.83 23.61
CA LEU A 139 9.13 12.97 24.44
C LEU A 139 9.13 14.28 23.63
N ILE A 140 10.11 14.47 22.74
CA ILE A 140 10.15 15.60 21.81
C ILE A 140 8.94 15.60 20.88
N THR A 141 8.60 14.45 20.27
CA THR A 141 7.44 14.36 19.37
C THR A 141 6.11 14.65 20.07
N THR A 142 5.95 14.23 21.34
CA THR A 142 4.76 14.56 22.13
C THR A 142 4.67 16.04 22.44
N ILE A 143 5.80 16.69 22.76
CA ILE A 143 5.84 18.14 22.99
C ILE A 143 5.50 18.89 21.70
N MET A 144 6.09 18.50 20.57
CA MET A 144 5.81 19.13 19.28
C MET A 144 4.34 18.97 18.88
N SER A 145 3.74 17.81 19.12
CA SER A 145 2.33 17.57 18.83
C SER A 145 1.41 18.43 19.70
N PHE A 146 1.76 18.60 20.98
CA PHE A 146 1.05 19.51 21.87
C PHE A 146 1.17 20.96 21.41
N MET A 147 2.37 21.40 21.02
CA MET A 147 2.60 22.76 20.52
C MET A 147 1.77 23.07 19.27
N VAL A 148 1.66 22.12 18.33
CA VAL A 148 0.82 22.29 17.13
C VAL A 148 -0.66 22.38 17.48
N SER A 149 -1.12 21.68 18.53
CA SER A 149 -2.51 21.73 18.99
C SER A 149 -2.90 23.08 19.61
N VAL A 150 -1.93 23.87 20.06
CA VAL A 150 -2.13 25.20 20.68
C VAL A 150 -2.11 26.33 19.64
N ILE A 151 -1.75 26.05 18.38
CA ILE A 151 -1.72 27.07 17.33
C ILE A 151 -3.16 27.43 16.93
N ASP A 152 -3.59 28.64 17.27
CA ASP A 152 -4.87 29.20 16.82
C ASP A 152 -4.87 29.40 15.30
N PHE A 153 -5.72 28.65 14.59
CA PHE A 153 -5.90 28.70 13.14
C PHE A 153 -6.65 29.96 12.65
N SER A 154 -6.62 31.06 13.40
CA SER A 154 -7.33 32.30 13.07
C SER A 154 -6.72 33.07 11.88
N LYS A 155 -5.51 32.69 11.44
CA LYS A 155 -4.78 33.35 10.33
C LYS A 155 -4.81 32.52 9.05
N GLY A 156 -5.87 32.67 8.25
CA GLY A 156 -5.92 32.27 6.83
C GLY A 156 -6.09 30.77 6.57
N GLN A 157 -7.13 30.41 5.81
CA GLN A 157 -7.54 29.03 5.54
C GLN A 157 -6.49 28.23 4.74
N ASP A 158 -5.73 28.88 3.86
CA ASP A 158 -4.75 28.19 3.00
C ASP A 158 -3.45 27.85 3.74
N PHE A 159 -2.96 28.74 4.60
CA PHE A 159 -1.73 28.51 5.36
C PHE A 159 -1.90 27.38 6.39
N ALA A 160 -3.07 27.32 7.02
CA ALA A 160 -3.45 26.25 7.95
C ALA A 160 -3.31 24.85 7.32
N VAL A 161 -3.75 24.70 6.08
CA VAL A 161 -3.74 23.41 5.36
C VAL A 161 -2.32 22.94 5.10
N TYR A 162 -1.41 23.81 4.64
CA TYR A 162 -0.02 23.42 4.39
C TYR A 162 0.74 23.05 5.67
N VAL A 163 0.52 23.79 6.76
CA VAL A 163 1.12 23.48 8.06
C VAL A 163 0.62 22.13 8.57
N LEU A 164 -0.67 21.86 8.43
CA LEU A 164 -1.27 20.59 8.82
C LEU A 164 -0.70 19.42 8.01
N ILE A 165 -0.63 19.54 6.68
CA ILE A 165 -0.06 18.51 5.80
C ILE A 165 1.42 18.27 6.13
N GLY A 166 2.21 19.33 6.29
CA GLY A 166 3.62 19.22 6.65
C GLY A 166 3.83 18.52 7.99
N PHE A 167 3.00 18.84 8.98
CA PHE A 167 3.03 18.18 10.29
C PHE A 167 2.68 16.68 10.19
N PHE A 168 1.65 16.32 9.42
CA PHE A 168 1.30 14.92 9.17
C PHE A 168 2.44 14.14 8.49
N LEU A 169 3.13 14.74 7.52
CA LEU A 169 4.29 14.10 6.87
C LEU A 169 5.45 13.88 7.85
N ILE A 170 5.72 14.84 8.73
CA ILE A 170 6.75 14.70 9.77
C ILE A 170 6.38 13.59 10.76
N LEU A 171 5.13 13.59 11.26
CA LEU A 171 4.65 12.53 12.16
C LEU A 171 4.73 11.15 11.50
N PHE A 172 4.36 11.05 10.21
CA PHE A 172 4.44 9.81 9.46
C PHE A 172 5.88 9.32 9.29
N GLY A 173 6.81 10.20 8.92
CA GLY A 173 8.24 9.87 8.82
C GLY A 173 8.82 9.43 10.16
N MET A 174 8.47 10.12 11.25
CA MET A 174 8.89 9.74 12.60
C MET A 174 8.32 8.39 13.03
N ALA A 175 7.04 8.09 12.72
CA ALA A 175 6.43 6.80 13.00
C ALA A 175 7.13 5.64 12.26
N ILE A 176 7.55 5.85 11.00
CA ILE A 176 8.32 4.86 10.24
C ILE A 176 9.68 4.62 10.89
N LEU A 177 10.45 5.68 11.15
CA LEU A 177 11.75 5.56 11.81
C LEU A 177 11.64 4.83 13.13
N PHE A 178 10.63 5.18 13.90
CA PHE A 178 10.32 4.57 15.18
C PHE A 178 10.06 3.07 15.05
N THR A 179 9.22 2.64 14.10
CA THR A 179 8.95 1.22 13.81
C THR A 179 10.23 0.47 13.41
N ILE A 180 11.09 1.07 12.59
CA ILE A 180 12.38 0.47 12.20
C ILE A 180 13.28 0.26 13.42
N TYR A 181 13.33 1.24 14.33
CA TYR A 181 14.11 1.13 15.56
C TYR A 181 13.55 0.10 16.54
N GLU A 182 12.23 -0.04 16.65
CA GLU A 182 11.60 -1.09 17.46
C GLU A 182 12.01 -2.48 16.99
N VAL A 183 11.89 -2.74 15.67
CA VAL A 183 12.30 -4.00 15.05
C VAL A 183 13.78 -4.26 15.30
N TYR A 184 14.63 -3.23 15.13
CA TYR A 184 16.06 -3.34 15.42
C TYR A 184 16.34 -3.74 16.86
N CYS A 185 15.65 -3.11 17.82
CA CYS A 185 15.78 -3.42 19.25
C CYS A 185 15.32 -4.84 19.55
N PHE A 186 14.18 -5.26 18.99
CA PHE A 186 13.64 -6.61 19.11
C PHE A 186 14.64 -7.66 18.61
N CYS A 187 15.21 -7.47 17.41
CA CYS A 187 16.21 -8.39 16.86
C CYS A 187 17.45 -8.52 17.75
N ARG A 188 17.92 -7.40 18.30
CA ARG A 188 19.07 -7.38 19.21
C ARG A 188 18.76 -8.06 20.54
N LEU A 189 17.61 -7.79 21.13
CA LEU A 189 17.16 -8.44 22.37
C LEU A 189 16.96 -9.94 22.20
N TYR A 190 16.41 -10.36 21.06
CA TYR A 190 16.27 -11.77 20.71
C TYR A 190 17.64 -12.46 20.57
N THR A 191 18.64 -11.78 19.99
CA THR A 191 20.02 -12.30 19.91
C THR A 191 20.62 -12.48 21.30
N VAL A 192 20.41 -11.52 22.20
CA VAL A 192 20.84 -11.59 23.61
C VAL A 192 20.13 -12.71 24.36
N LYS A 193 18.83 -12.90 24.14
CA LYS A 193 18.05 -14.02 24.69
C LYS A 193 18.66 -15.36 24.30
N ASN A 194 18.85 -15.60 23.00
CA ASN A 194 19.39 -16.86 22.52
C ASN A 194 20.80 -17.12 23.07
N ALA A 195 21.60 -16.07 23.26
CA ALA A 195 22.91 -16.21 23.91
C ALA A 195 22.79 -16.62 25.39
N LEU A 196 21.85 -16.04 26.15
CA LEU A 196 21.61 -16.42 27.55
C LEU A 196 21.09 -17.86 27.68
N GLU A 197 20.22 -18.31 26.76
CA GLU A 197 19.76 -19.70 26.71
C GLU A 197 20.91 -20.68 26.40
N MET A 198 21.86 -20.30 25.54
CA MET A 198 23.04 -21.13 25.29
C MET A 198 23.93 -21.24 26.53
N ILE A 199 24.08 -20.14 27.30
CA ILE A 199 24.80 -20.16 28.58
C ILE A 199 24.08 -21.06 29.60
N SER A 200 22.75 -21.02 29.67
CA SER A 200 21.99 -21.83 30.64
C SER A 200 22.11 -23.34 30.38
N ILE A 201 22.33 -23.74 29.13
CA ILE A 201 22.58 -25.14 28.72
C ILE A 201 24.07 -25.53 28.91
N GLY A 202 24.93 -24.57 29.27
CA GLY A 202 26.37 -24.80 29.44
C GLY A 202 27.15 -24.87 28.12
N ASN A 203 26.53 -24.46 27.01
CA ASN A 203 27.19 -24.41 25.71
C ASN A 203 28.08 -23.16 25.59
N ARG A 204 29.24 -23.31 24.95
CA ARG A 204 30.10 -22.16 24.62
C ARG A 204 29.42 -21.30 23.55
N LEU A 205 29.44 -19.98 23.76
CA LEU A 205 28.91 -19.03 22.79
C LEU A 205 29.79 -18.97 21.54
N PRO A 206 29.20 -18.81 20.34
CA PRO A 206 29.97 -18.53 19.14
C PRO A 206 30.69 -17.19 19.29
N GLU A 207 31.94 -17.15 18.81
CA GLU A 207 32.84 -16.00 18.90
C GLU A 207 32.32 -14.79 18.10
N LYS A 208 31.42 -15.02 17.13
CA LYS A 208 30.71 -13.98 16.38
C LYS A 208 29.21 -14.29 16.33
N PRO A 209 28.33 -13.35 16.74
CA PRO A 209 26.90 -13.53 16.58
C PRO A 209 26.57 -13.60 15.08
N GLY A 210 25.91 -14.69 14.65
CA GLY A 210 25.53 -14.90 13.25
C GLY A 210 24.57 -13.80 12.77
N SER A 211 24.96 -13.08 11.73
CA SER A 211 24.17 -11.99 11.12
C SER A 211 22.86 -12.46 10.45
N GLY A 212 22.70 -13.76 10.22
CA GLY A 212 21.59 -14.33 9.46
C GLY A 212 20.19 -14.04 10.02
N ALA A 213 20.02 -14.10 11.35
CA ALA A 213 18.72 -13.85 11.98
C ALA A 213 18.28 -12.38 11.83
N ALA A 214 19.23 -11.44 11.86
CA ALA A 214 18.95 -10.02 11.66
C ALA A 214 18.54 -9.71 10.21
N ILE A 215 19.14 -10.40 9.23
CA ILE A 215 18.82 -10.23 7.80
C ILE A 215 17.39 -10.70 7.52
N ILE A 216 16.99 -11.88 8.03
CA ILE A 216 15.64 -12.43 7.82
C ILE A 216 14.58 -11.49 8.41
N ALA A 217 14.81 -10.95 9.61
CA ALA A 217 13.88 -10.01 10.23
C ALA A 217 13.72 -8.71 9.42
N ILE A 218 14.81 -8.17 8.86
CA ILE A 218 14.78 -6.99 7.99
C ILE A 218 13.97 -7.28 6.71
N VAL A 219 14.18 -8.43 6.08
CA VAL A 219 13.46 -8.81 4.85
C VAL A 219 11.96 -8.93 5.09
N LEU A 220 11.54 -9.56 6.20
CA LEU A 220 10.11 -9.69 6.53
C LEU A 220 9.45 -8.34 6.77
N VAL A 221 10.13 -7.42 7.46
CA VAL A 221 9.60 -6.08 7.71
C VAL A 221 9.47 -5.27 6.41
N LEU A 222 10.47 -5.35 5.53
CA LEU A 222 10.39 -4.72 4.21
C LEU A 222 9.22 -5.28 3.38
N PHE A 223 8.97 -6.59 3.47
CA PHE A 223 7.84 -7.23 2.79
C PHE A 223 6.48 -6.73 3.31
N PHE A 224 6.29 -6.67 4.62
CA PHE A 224 5.04 -6.11 5.19
C PHE A 224 4.84 -4.64 4.83
N PHE A 225 5.91 -3.85 4.81
CA PHE A 225 5.84 -2.45 4.40
C PHE A 225 5.44 -2.29 2.93
N ALA A 226 5.97 -3.13 2.04
CA ALA A 226 5.59 -3.14 0.62
C ALA A 226 4.09 -3.45 0.43
N ILE A 227 3.54 -4.41 1.16
CA ILE A 227 2.11 -4.74 1.11
C ILE A 227 1.25 -3.56 1.56
N THR A 228 1.62 -2.89 2.66
CA THR A 228 0.88 -1.74 3.18
C THR A 228 0.86 -0.58 2.18
N ILE A 229 2.01 -0.26 1.57
CA ILE A 229 2.07 0.79 0.54
C ILE A 229 1.15 0.47 -0.63
N LEU A 230 1.18 -0.78 -1.12
CA LEU A 230 0.31 -1.22 -2.21
C LEU A 230 -1.18 -1.08 -1.84
N GLY A 231 -1.56 -1.39 -0.60
CA GLY A 231 -2.92 -1.20 -0.09
C GLY A 231 -3.38 0.26 -0.11
N ILE A 232 -2.53 1.19 0.33
CA ILE A 232 -2.85 2.63 0.33
C ILE A 232 -3.00 3.16 -1.10
N ILE A 233 -2.08 2.79 -2.01
CA ILE A 233 -2.16 3.20 -3.42
C ILE A 233 -3.46 2.70 -4.06
N ALA A 234 -3.85 1.45 -3.81
CA ALA A 234 -5.10 0.89 -4.32
C ALA A 234 -6.33 1.63 -3.79
N ALA A 235 -6.34 2.00 -2.51
CA ALA A 235 -7.46 2.70 -1.88
C ALA A 235 -7.71 4.09 -2.50
N ILE A 236 -6.64 4.84 -2.84
CA ILE A 236 -6.74 6.17 -3.46
C ILE A 236 -7.17 6.06 -4.94
N ALA A 237 -6.70 5.02 -5.65
CA ALA A 237 -6.94 4.90 -7.08
C ALA A 237 -8.39 4.49 -7.42
N LEU A 238 -9.02 3.60 -6.64
CA LEU A 238 -10.38 3.09 -6.87
C LEU A 238 -11.47 4.17 -7.05
N PRO A 239 -11.61 5.18 -6.17
CA PRO A 239 -12.66 6.20 -6.33
C PRO A 239 -12.46 7.07 -7.58
N ALA A 240 -11.21 7.35 -7.96
CA ALA A 240 -10.91 8.13 -9.16
C ALA A 240 -11.36 7.38 -10.43
N TYR A 241 -11.10 6.07 -10.51
CA TYR A 241 -11.49 5.26 -11.67
C TYR A 241 -13.01 5.22 -11.90
N ALA A 242 -13.83 5.31 -10.86
CA ALA A 242 -15.28 5.31 -11.01
C ALA A 242 -15.79 6.50 -11.83
N GLY A 243 -15.22 7.69 -11.64
CA GLY A 243 -15.60 8.89 -12.40
C GLY A 243 -15.19 8.83 -13.88
N TYR A 244 -14.00 8.30 -14.17
CA TYR A 244 -13.53 8.12 -15.55
C TYR A 244 -14.39 7.14 -16.34
N MET A 245 -14.85 6.07 -15.70
CA MET A 245 -15.74 5.08 -16.34
C MET A 245 -17.12 5.66 -16.67
N GLU A 246 -17.68 6.52 -15.81
CA GLU A 246 -18.95 7.21 -16.10
C GLU A 246 -18.82 8.13 -17.32
N ARG A 247 -17.75 8.92 -17.39
CA ARG A 247 -17.47 9.79 -18.55
C ARG A 247 -17.27 8.99 -19.83
N ALA A 248 -16.50 7.90 -19.77
CA ALA A 248 -16.27 7.04 -20.92
C ALA A 248 -17.57 6.44 -21.47
N ARG A 249 -18.49 6.01 -20.59
CA ARG A 249 -19.82 5.52 -21.01
C ARG A 249 -20.68 6.64 -21.58
N PHE A 250 -20.60 7.84 -21.02
CA PHE A 250 -21.37 8.99 -21.47
C PHE A 250 -20.97 9.48 -22.88
N VAL A 251 -19.74 9.18 -23.33
CA VAL A 251 -19.33 9.44 -24.72
C VAL A 251 -20.25 8.72 -25.72
N GLU A 252 -20.71 7.50 -25.43
CA GLU A 252 -21.66 6.80 -26.31
C GLU A 252 -22.99 7.55 -26.41
N VAL A 253 -23.50 8.06 -25.27
CA VAL A 253 -24.74 8.83 -25.20
C VAL A 253 -24.63 10.12 -26.03
N ALA A 254 -23.49 10.80 -25.93
CA ALA A 254 -23.22 12.02 -26.70
C ALA A 254 -23.01 11.74 -28.20
N VAL A 255 -22.33 10.67 -28.57
CA VAL A 255 -22.11 10.28 -29.98
C VAL A 255 -23.42 9.85 -30.63
N ALA A 256 -24.27 9.12 -29.92
CA ALA A 256 -25.59 8.74 -30.42
C ALA A 256 -26.46 9.98 -30.69
N ALA A 257 -26.45 10.97 -29.79
CA ALA A 257 -27.12 12.25 -30.00
C ALA A 257 -26.63 12.97 -31.27
N LYS A 258 -25.31 13.00 -31.50
CA LYS A 258 -24.71 13.59 -32.72
C LYS A 258 -25.20 12.92 -34.01
N GLY A 259 -25.38 11.60 -34.00
CA GLY A 259 -25.96 10.89 -35.15
C GLY A 259 -27.38 11.38 -35.48
N VAL A 260 -28.20 11.59 -34.45
CA VAL A 260 -29.57 12.10 -34.60
C VAL A 260 -29.59 13.59 -34.99
N MET A 261 -28.68 14.41 -34.46
CA MET A 261 -28.53 15.81 -34.86
C MET A 261 -28.32 15.94 -36.38
N ARG A 262 -27.52 15.05 -36.97
CA ARG A 262 -27.30 15.07 -38.43
C ARG A 262 -28.58 14.76 -39.23
N GLN A 263 -29.41 13.85 -38.73
CA GLN A 263 -30.71 13.53 -39.35
C GLN A 263 -31.69 14.71 -39.18
N ALA A 264 -31.67 15.35 -38.02
CA ALA A 264 -32.46 16.53 -37.72
C ALA A 264 -32.10 17.73 -38.61
N GLU A 265 -30.81 17.95 -38.90
CA GLU A 265 -30.34 18.97 -39.86
C GLU A 265 -30.90 18.75 -41.26
N LEU A 266 -30.92 17.49 -41.73
CA LEU A 266 -31.48 17.15 -43.04
C LEU A 266 -33.01 17.37 -43.08
N CYS A 267 -33.71 17.11 -41.98
CA CYS A 267 -35.14 17.43 -41.86
C CYS A 267 -35.39 18.94 -41.95
N VAL A 268 -34.62 19.75 -41.22
CA VAL A 268 -34.70 21.21 -41.30
C VAL A 268 -34.40 21.71 -42.71
N ALA A 269 -33.41 21.12 -43.39
CA ALA A 269 -33.07 21.48 -44.77
C ALA A 269 -34.17 21.15 -45.79
N GLU A 270 -35.02 20.15 -45.52
CA GLU A 270 -36.14 19.78 -46.40
C GLU A 270 -37.36 20.71 -46.23
N PHE A 271 -37.66 21.17 -45.01
CA PHE A 271 -38.87 21.96 -44.73
C PHE A 271 -38.62 23.47 -44.53
N GLY A 272 -37.38 23.88 -44.27
CA GLY A 272 -37.02 25.27 -43.96
C GLY A 272 -37.54 25.73 -42.59
N GLU A 273 -37.19 26.95 -42.17
CA GLU A 273 -37.43 27.47 -40.80
C GLU A 273 -38.91 27.56 -40.37
N ASN A 274 -39.86 27.60 -41.32
CA ASN A 274 -41.27 27.90 -41.02
C ASN A 274 -42.19 26.68 -40.82
N ASP A 275 -41.76 25.47 -41.20
CA ASP A 275 -42.61 24.26 -41.18
C ASP A 275 -41.91 23.04 -40.56
N ILE A 276 -41.09 23.26 -39.52
CA ILE A 276 -40.38 22.17 -38.83
C ILE A 276 -41.18 21.53 -37.69
N ALA A 277 -42.07 22.30 -37.05
CA ALA A 277 -42.85 21.82 -35.90
C ALA A 277 -43.78 20.67 -36.29
N GLY A 278 -43.74 19.57 -35.56
CA GLY A 278 -44.51 18.36 -35.87
C GLY A 278 -43.95 17.51 -37.00
N ARG A 279 -43.07 18.05 -37.86
CA ARG A 279 -42.46 17.32 -38.99
C ARG A 279 -41.07 16.77 -38.68
N CYS A 280 -40.28 17.53 -37.91
CA CYS A 280 -38.96 17.13 -37.44
C CYS A 280 -38.99 16.60 -36.00
N ASP A 281 -40.15 16.10 -35.56
CA ASP A 281 -40.37 15.51 -34.24
C ASP A 281 -40.35 13.99 -34.31
N ASN A 282 -39.70 13.34 -33.35
CA ASN A 282 -39.63 11.88 -33.32
C ASN A 282 -40.57 11.24 -32.29
N THR A 283 -41.68 11.92 -31.95
CA THR A 283 -42.72 11.34 -31.08
C THR A 283 -43.25 10.00 -31.64
N GLN A 284 -43.24 9.88 -32.97
CA GLN A 284 -43.33 8.65 -33.73
C GLN A 284 -42.19 8.60 -34.74
N SER A 285 -41.94 7.44 -35.35
CA SER A 285 -40.95 7.35 -36.41
C SER A 285 -41.40 8.18 -37.62
N VAL A 286 -40.56 9.13 -38.04
CA VAL A 286 -40.77 9.98 -39.22
C VAL A 286 -39.56 9.89 -40.14
N GLN A 287 -39.78 10.02 -41.44
CA GLN A 287 -38.73 9.89 -42.45
C GLN A 287 -39.04 10.82 -43.64
N GLY A 288 -37.98 11.27 -44.32
CA GLY A 288 -38.07 12.14 -45.48
C GLY A 288 -37.03 11.78 -46.54
N SER A 289 -36.61 12.79 -47.31
CA SER A 289 -35.74 12.61 -48.47
C SER A 289 -34.28 12.39 -48.06
N GLY A 290 -33.96 11.18 -47.56
CA GLY A 290 -32.60 10.79 -47.17
C GLY A 290 -32.30 10.95 -45.67
N TRP A 291 -33.32 11.17 -44.84
CA TRP A 291 -33.20 11.17 -43.39
C TRP A 291 -34.32 10.37 -42.72
N ALA A 292 -34.05 9.86 -41.52
CA ALA A 292 -35.03 9.15 -40.70
C ALA A 292 -34.82 9.44 -39.22
N LEU A 293 -35.88 9.89 -38.55
CA LEU A 293 -35.96 10.01 -37.10
C LEU A 293 -36.81 8.86 -36.57
N LEU A 294 -36.17 7.89 -35.93
CA LEU A 294 -36.86 6.74 -35.33
C LEU A 294 -37.60 7.17 -34.06
N ALA A 295 -38.56 6.34 -33.61
CA ALA A 295 -39.22 6.59 -32.33
C ALA A 295 -38.19 6.62 -31.18
N PRO A 296 -38.45 7.31 -30.05
CA PRO A 296 -37.37 7.67 -29.14
C PRO A 296 -36.68 6.47 -28.50
N LYS A 297 -37.42 5.37 -28.31
CA LYS A 297 -36.94 4.12 -27.72
C LYS A 297 -36.20 3.22 -28.72
N ASP A 298 -36.31 3.48 -30.02
CA ASP A 298 -35.64 2.67 -31.05
C ASP A 298 -34.13 2.98 -31.11
N TYR A 299 -33.71 4.13 -30.57
CA TYR A 299 -32.30 4.50 -30.38
C TYR A 299 -31.62 3.84 -29.18
N ARG A 300 -32.33 2.97 -28.44
CA ARG A 300 -31.83 2.39 -27.21
C ARG A 300 -30.61 1.51 -27.46
N THR A 301 -29.54 1.80 -26.73
CA THR A 301 -28.31 0.99 -26.70
C THR A 301 -28.06 0.47 -25.29
N LYS A 302 -26.84 0.00 -25.02
CA LYS A 302 -26.43 -0.37 -23.66
C LYS A 302 -26.40 0.83 -22.71
N TYR A 303 -26.01 2.01 -23.21
CA TYR A 303 -25.88 3.21 -22.38
C TYR A 303 -26.88 4.32 -22.72
N VAL A 304 -27.54 4.25 -23.89
CA VAL A 304 -28.63 5.15 -24.30
C VAL A 304 -29.98 4.51 -23.98
N ASP A 305 -30.82 5.19 -23.22
CA ASP A 305 -32.18 4.74 -22.91
C ASP A 305 -33.18 5.17 -23.99
N SER A 306 -33.12 6.44 -24.39
CA SER A 306 -33.92 7.00 -25.49
C SER A 306 -33.30 8.29 -26.02
N ILE A 307 -33.66 8.66 -27.25
CA ILE A 307 -33.32 9.96 -27.84
C ILE A 307 -34.60 10.61 -28.34
N SER A 308 -34.97 11.75 -27.79
CA SER A 308 -36.13 12.53 -28.23
C SER A 308 -35.70 13.76 -29.02
N VAL A 309 -36.42 14.06 -30.11
CA VAL A 309 -36.26 15.22 -30.96
C VAL A 309 -37.58 15.98 -30.96
N SER A 310 -37.53 17.26 -30.63
CA SER A 310 -38.66 18.17 -30.68
C SER A 310 -38.27 19.47 -31.37
N ALA A 311 -39.07 19.93 -32.32
CA ALA A 311 -38.88 21.11 -33.13
C ALA A 311 -40.02 22.11 -32.88
N VAL A 312 -39.66 23.39 -32.84
CA VAL A 312 -40.61 24.51 -32.72
C VAL A 312 -40.33 25.52 -33.82
N ASN A 313 -41.39 26.01 -34.46
CA ASN A 313 -41.30 27.06 -35.48
C ASN A 313 -40.89 28.40 -34.83
N ALA A 314 -40.38 29.32 -35.65
CA ALA A 314 -39.93 30.65 -35.21
C ALA A 314 -40.98 31.41 -34.38
N ASP A 315 -42.26 31.35 -34.77
CA ASP A 315 -43.36 32.04 -34.09
C ASP A 315 -43.61 31.56 -32.64
N SER A 316 -43.23 30.32 -32.34
CA SER A 316 -43.42 29.69 -31.02
C SER A 316 -42.15 29.66 -30.18
N SER A 317 -41.02 30.08 -30.76
CA SER A 317 -39.72 30.07 -30.12
C SER A 317 -39.46 31.34 -29.31
N ARG A 318 -38.72 31.20 -28.21
CA ARG A 318 -38.31 32.36 -27.39
C ARG A 318 -37.22 33.20 -28.05
N SER A 319 -36.42 32.60 -28.93
CA SER A 319 -35.36 33.29 -29.66
C SER A 319 -35.85 34.04 -30.90
N GLY A 320 -37.12 33.84 -31.29
CA GLY A 320 -37.67 34.35 -32.55
C GLY A 320 -37.17 33.60 -33.80
N HIS A 321 -36.43 32.51 -33.59
CA HIS A 321 -35.90 31.62 -34.62
C HIS A 321 -36.41 30.21 -34.40
N ALA A 322 -36.55 29.41 -35.45
CA ALA A 322 -36.94 28.02 -35.26
C ALA A 322 -35.88 27.25 -34.46
N GLU A 323 -36.31 26.40 -33.54
CA GLU A 323 -35.42 25.65 -32.64
C GLU A 323 -35.71 24.15 -32.73
N ILE A 324 -34.64 23.36 -32.82
CA ILE A 324 -34.70 21.90 -32.76
C ILE A 324 -33.93 21.41 -31.54
N THR A 325 -34.61 20.70 -30.66
CA THR A 325 -34.06 20.20 -29.40
C THR A 325 -33.89 18.70 -29.49
N VAL A 326 -32.65 18.23 -29.34
CA VAL A 326 -32.28 16.82 -29.27
C VAL A 326 -31.90 16.51 -27.82
N THR A 327 -32.66 15.65 -27.16
CA THR A 327 -32.35 15.16 -25.81
C THR A 327 -32.04 13.67 -25.86
N SER A 328 -30.84 13.30 -25.44
CA SER A 328 -30.42 11.91 -25.30
C SER A 328 -30.36 11.55 -23.82
N HIS A 329 -31.11 10.53 -23.44
CA HIS A 329 -31.21 10.04 -22.07
C HIS A 329 -30.30 8.83 -21.87
N GLY A 330 -29.45 8.89 -20.85
CA GLY A 330 -28.59 7.77 -20.46
C GLY A 330 -29.32 6.77 -19.56
N VAL A 331 -29.00 5.48 -19.67
CA VAL A 331 -29.60 4.43 -18.83
C VAL A 331 -29.17 4.62 -17.35
N PRO A 332 -30.10 4.91 -16.40
CA PRO A 332 -29.72 5.32 -15.02
C PRO A 332 -28.88 4.28 -14.26
N LEU A 333 -29.08 3.00 -14.55
CA LEU A 333 -28.32 1.88 -13.95
C LEU A 333 -26.79 2.06 -14.12
N HIS A 334 -26.36 2.65 -15.23
CA HIS A 334 -24.94 2.83 -15.53
C HIS A 334 -24.33 4.13 -15.00
N PHE A 335 -25.15 5.00 -14.40
CA PHE A 335 -24.79 6.32 -13.89
C PHE A 335 -25.17 6.52 -12.42
N LYS A 336 -25.07 5.45 -11.61
CA LYS A 336 -25.38 5.43 -10.16
C LYS A 336 -26.84 5.80 -9.84
N GLY A 337 -27.78 5.39 -10.69
CA GLY A 337 -29.21 5.66 -10.54
C GLY A 337 -29.61 7.11 -10.84
N ARG A 338 -28.71 7.89 -11.46
CA ARG A 338 -28.98 9.28 -11.86
C ARG A 338 -29.32 9.33 -13.35
N ASN A 339 -30.18 10.27 -13.72
CA ASN A 339 -30.45 10.57 -15.13
C ASN A 339 -29.24 11.33 -15.68
N ALA A 340 -28.52 10.70 -16.62
CA ALA A 340 -27.38 11.29 -17.29
C ALA A 340 -27.82 11.64 -18.70
N ASP A 341 -28.25 12.88 -18.86
CA ASP A 341 -28.91 13.36 -20.07
C ASP A 341 -28.12 14.52 -20.68
N ILE A 342 -28.17 14.59 -22.01
CA ILE A 342 -27.64 15.72 -22.78
C ILE A 342 -28.75 16.27 -23.65
N THR A 343 -29.05 17.56 -23.47
CA THR A 343 -29.99 18.31 -24.28
C THR A 343 -29.23 19.32 -25.12
N ILE A 344 -29.37 19.22 -26.43
CA ILE A 344 -28.69 20.06 -27.42
C ILE A 344 -29.77 20.80 -28.20
N ILE A 345 -29.69 22.13 -28.21
CA ILE A 345 -30.64 23.03 -28.86
C ILE A 345 -29.96 23.55 -30.13
N GLY A 346 -30.54 23.27 -31.27
CA GLY A 346 -30.16 23.78 -32.58
C GLY A 346 -31.04 24.97 -32.95
N THR A 347 -30.46 26.16 -33.06
CA THR A 347 -31.19 27.33 -33.57
C THR A 347 -31.00 27.42 -35.08
N VAL A 348 -32.08 27.52 -35.84
CA VAL A 348 -32.08 27.62 -37.30
C VAL A 348 -32.03 29.10 -37.67
N VAL A 349 -31.03 29.51 -38.44
CA VAL A 349 -30.92 30.88 -38.97
C VAL A 349 -30.49 30.78 -40.42
N ASN A 350 -31.30 31.29 -41.35
CA ASN A 350 -31.05 31.20 -42.80
C ASN A 350 -30.78 29.75 -43.25
N ASP A 351 -31.66 28.81 -42.85
CA ASP A 351 -31.56 27.37 -43.13
C ASP A 351 -30.29 26.67 -42.59
N ARG A 352 -29.54 27.35 -41.73
CA ARG A 352 -28.36 26.79 -41.07
C ARG A 352 -28.64 26.56 -39.60
N VAL A 353 -28.35 25.34 -39.13
CA VAL A 353 -28.53 24.96 -37.73
C VAL A 353 -27.25 25.23 -36.93
N THR A 354 -27.37 25.99 -35.84
CA THR A 354 -26.28 26.20 -34.87
C THR A 354 -26.61 25.50 -33.56
N TRP A 355 -25.81 24.50 -33.18
CA TRP A 355 -26.06 23.67 -32.01
C TRP A 355 -25.36 24.16 -30.75
N ASN A 356 -26.10 24.24 -29.66
CA ASN A 356 -25.60 24.59 -28.33
C ASN A 356 -26.12 23.62 -27.27
N VAL A 357 -25.26 23.21 -26.34
CA VAL A 357 -25.66 22.36 -25.21
C VAL A 357 -26.44 23.19 -24.19
N SER A 358 -27.67 22.80 -23.90
CA SER A 358 -28.55 23.48 -22.94
C SER A 358 -27.87 23.61 -21.57
N PRO A 359 -28.01 24.75 -20.87
CA PRO A 359 -27.52 24.91 -19.49
C PRO A 359 -28.16 23.90 -18.53
N ASP A 360 -29.38 23.45 -18.81
CA ASP A 360 -30.15 22.55 -17.95
C ASP A 360 -29.82 21.06 -18.16
N SER A 361 -28.87 20.75 -19.03
CA SER A 361 -28.41 19.37 -19.24
C SER A 361 -27.82 18.81 -17.95
N SER A 362 -28.38 17.70 -17.46
CA SER A 362 -27.90 17.04 -16.24
C SER A 362 -26.41 16.63 -16.32
N CYS A 363 -25.87 16.42 -17.53
CA CYS A 363 -24.44 16.18 -17.71
C CYS A 363 -23.54 17.30 -17.18
N LYS A 364 -24.01 18.56 -17.08
CA LYS A 364 -23.22 19.70 -16.56
C LYS A 364 -23.10 19.59 -15.06
N HIS A 365 -24.21 19.35 -14.37
CA HIS A 365 -24.24 19.14 -12.93
C HIS A 365 -23.45 17.90 -12.49
N LEU A 366 -23.41 16.87 -13.34
CA LEU A 366 -22.67 15.64 -13.08
C LEU A 366 -21.20 15.68 -13.52
N ASN A 367 -20.72 16.79 -14.11
CA ASN A 367 -19.39 16.90 -14.73
C ASN A 367 -19.09 15.75 -15.72
N LEU A 368 -20.11 15.37 -16.50
CA LEU A 368 -20.08 14.32 -17.52
C LEU A 368 -20.05 14.87 -18.94
N CYS A 369 -20.53 16.11 -19.16
CA CYS A 369 -20.58 16.63 -20.52
C CYS A 369 -19.18 16.61 -21.15
N PRO A 370 -19.04 16.05 -22.36
CA PRO A 370 -17.81 16.25 -23.10
C PRO A 370 -17.65 17.75 -23.37
N TYR A 371 -16.40 18.22 -23.47
CA TYR A 371 -16.12 19.55 -23.98
C TYR A 371 -16.60 19.59 -25.44
N PHE A 372 -17.88 19.96 -25.62
CA PHE A 372 -18.37 20.46 -26.88
C PHE A 372 -17.75 21.86 -27.03
N GLU A 373 -16.47 21.90 -27.42
CA GLU A 373 -15.97 23.08 -28.13
C GLU A 373 -16.94 23.30 -29.30
N GLN A 374 -17.34 24.55 -29.49
CA GLN A 374 -18.30 24.99 -30.50
C GLN A 374 -17.82 24.53 -31.90
N ILE A 375 -18.21 23.33 -32.31
CA ILE A 375 -18.06 22.90 -33.70
C ILE A 375 -19.23 23.54 -34.43
N SER A 376 -19.07 24.81 -34.82
CA SER A 376 -19.89 25.41 -35.85
C SER A 376 -19.53 24.74 -37.17
N VAL A 377 -20.22 23.65 -37.51
CA VAL A 377 -20.10 23.04 -38.84
C VAL A 377 -20.70 24.05 -39.82
N THR A 378 -19.84 24.79 -40.53
CA THR A 378 -20.18 25.46 -41.79
C THR A 378 -20.33 24.35 -42.83
N MET A 379 -21.56 24.05 -43.24
CA MET A 379 -21.77 23.35 -44.51
C MET A 379 -21.68 24.43 -45.60
N ASP A 380 -20.58 24.43 -46.35
CA ASP A 380 -20.43 25.17 -47.60
C ASP A 380 -20.96 24.34 -48.77
#